data_AF-A0A959GM63-F1
#
_entry.id   AF-A0A959GM63-F1
#
_cell.length_a   1.000
_cell.length_b   1.000
_cell.length_c   1.000
_cell.angle_alpha   90.00
_cell.angle_beta   90.00
_cell.angle_gamma   90.00
#
_symmetry.space_group_name_H-M   'P 1'
#
loop_
_entity.id
_entity.type
_entity.pdbx_description
1 polymer ?
#
loop_
_entity_poly.entity_id
_entity_poly.type
_entity_poly.pdbx_seq_one_letter_code
_entity_poly.pdbx_strand_id
1 'polypeptide(L)'
;MQPTLAKLDSNFQVQWVKHFGRAASLNAAINLRDFEPTADGNYIAAGETVIEEGQSDPRRVGWLYKFSPQGDSIWSKHLDTPLGAEYPIGGYFGGVGELSSGSIVAGGAAYEGNDFYPWLVKVDANGCLEAPCPVLSPIAGPAAAGEDIKLFPNPNNG
;
A
#
# COMPACT_ATOMS: atom_id res chain seq x y z
N MET A 1 0.35 14.56 7.57
CA MET A 1 -0.22 13.68 8.64
C MET A 1 -0.08 12.24 8.19
N GLN A 2 0.24 11.32 9.10
CA GLN A 2 0.42 9.89 8.81
C GLN A 2 -0.75 9.09 9.40
N PRO A 3 -1.40 8.21 8.63
CA PRO A 3 -2.48 7.36 9.13
C PRO A 3 -2.00 6.50 10.30
N THR A 4 -2.85 6.40 11.31
CA THR A 4 -2.57 5.61 12.51
C THR A 4 -3.74 4.67 12.74
N LEU A 5 -3.47 3.37 12.82
CA LEU A 5 -4.43 2.39 13.33
C LEU A 5 -4.02 2.02 14.76
N ALA A 6 -5.03 1.82 15.60
CA ALA A 6 -4.85 1.31 16.94
C ALA A 6 -5.80 0.14 17.16
N LYS A 7 -5.30 -0.89 17.83
CA LYS A 7 -6.13 -1.96 18.36
C LYS A 7 -6.30 -1.75 19.84
N LEU A 8 -7.54 -1.81 20.28
CA LEU A 8 -7.92 -1.68 21.68
C LEU A 8 -8.48 -3.01 22.19
N ASP A 9 -8.31 -3.29 23.46
CA ASP A 9 -9.01 -4.37 24.14
C ASP A 9 -10.46 -3.98 24.50
N SER A 10 -11.20 -4.88 25.14
CA SER A 10 -12.59 -4.64 25.57
C SER A 10 -12.74 -3.54 26.63
N ASN A 11 -11.62 -3.14 27.27
CA ASN A 11 -11.54 -2.07 28.26
C ASN A 11 -10.95 -0.78 27.64
N PHE A 12 -10.91 -0.71 26.30
CA PHE A 12 -10.33 0.39 25.53
C PHE A 12 -8.84 0.64 25.79
N GLN A 13 -8.11 -0.33 26.34
CA GLN A 13 -6.67 -0.23 26.51
C GLN A 13 -5.96 -0.56 25.20
N VAL A 14 -4.93 0.22 24.88
CA VAL A 14 -4.15 0.04 23.65
C VAL A 14 -3.38 -1.27 23.71
N GLN A 15 -3.68 -2.16 22.77
CA GLN A 15 -2.88 -3.37 22.53
C GLN A 15 -1.72 -3.08 21.60
N TRP A 16 -1.96 -2.32 20.53
CA TRP A 16 -0.93 -1.83 19.63
C TRP A 16 -1.36 -0.55 18.92
N VAL A 17 -0.37 0.21 18.47
CA VAL A 17 -0.51 1.36 17.56
C VAL A 17 0.45 1.16 16.40
N LYS A 18 -0.03 1.36 15.18
CA LYS A 18 0.76 1.25 13.96
C LYS A 18 0.52 2.49 13.11
N HIS A 19 1.60 2.97 12.51
CA HIS A 19 1.57 4.11 11.60
C HIS A 19 1.85 3.60 10.18
N PHE A 20 1.04 4.03 9.22
CA PHE A 20 1.07 3.50 7.85
C PHE A 20 1.50 4.57 6.86
N GLY A 21 2.19 4.15 5.81
CA GLY A 21 2.78 5.05 4.80
C GLY A 21 3.96 5.85 5.36
N ARG A 22 4.61 6.66 4.53
CA ARG A 22 5.65 7.61 4.95
C ARG A 22 5.31 8.95 4.33
N ALA A 23 5.06 9.97 5.14
CA ALA A 23 4.83 11.31 4.61
C ALA A 23 6.10 11.79 3.89
N ALA A 24 6.03 11.89 2.56
CA ALA A 24 7.16 12.29 1.73
C ALA A 24 7.53 13.78 1.95
N SER A 25 6.55 14.62 2.31
CA SER A 25 6.75 16.01 2.70
C SER A 25 5.80 16.44 3.82
N LEU A 26 6.12 17.58 4.47
CA LEU A 26 5.31 18.18 5.55
C LEU A 26 3.86 18.49 5.12
N ASN A 27 3.62 18.66 3.81
CA ASN A 27 2.32 19.01 3.25
C ASN A 27 1.61 17.80 2.60
N ALA A 28 2.26 16.64 2.51
CA ALA A 28 1.64 15.42 2.01
C ALA A 28 0.70 14.84 3.08
N ALA A 29 -0.61 15.03 2.91
CA ALA A 29 -1.59 14.24 3.63
C ALA A 29 -1.61 12.83 3.02
N ILE A 30 -1.30 11.82 3.81
CA ILE A 30 -1.57 10.42 3.52
C ILE A 30 -2.77 10.06 4.37
N ASN A 31 -3.77 9.40 3.79
CA ASN A 31 -4.97 9.02 4.51
C ASN A 31 -5.29 7.57 4.22
N LEU A 32 -5.66 6.82 5.27
CA LEU A 32 -6.49 5.63 5.15
C LEU A 32 -7.90 6.07 5.50
N ARG A 33 -8.82 5.93 4.55
CA ARG A 33 -10.19 6.44 4.67
C ARG A 33 -11.15 5.36 5.13
N ASP A 34 -10.89 4.13 4.75
CA ASP A 34 -11.72 2.98 5.06
C ASP A 34 -10.88 1.70 5.17
N PHE A 35 -11.40 0.73 5.93
CA PHE A 35 -10.82 -0.61 6.01
C PHE A 35 -11.87 -1.65 6.40
N GLU A 36 -11.71 -2.87 5.87
CA GLU A 36 -12.60 -4.00 6.11
C GLU A 36 -11.82 -5.28 6.44
N PRO A 37 -12.38 -6.19 7.26
CA PRO A 37 -11.83 -7.53 7.41
C PRO A 37 -11.95 -8.30 6.08
N THR A 38 -11.02 -9.21 5.86
CA THR A 38 -10.98 -10.10 4.69
C THR A 38 -11.21 -11.55 5.11
N ALA A 39 -11.69 -12.39 4.18
CA ALA A 39 -12.08 -13.78 4.43
C ALA A 39 -10.91 -14.67 4.90
N ASP A 40 -9.68 -14.30 4.57
CA ASP A 40 -8.46 -14.97 5.03
C ASP A 40 -8.00 -14.53 6.44
N GLY A 41 -8.81 -13.73 7.14
CA GLY A 41 -8.56 -13.26 8.50
C GLY A 41 -7.65 -12.02 8.60
N ASN A 42 -7.28 -11.42 7.47
CA ASN A 42 -6.53 -10.16 7.44
C ASN A 42 -7.48 -8.95 7.29
N TYR A 43 -6.92 -7.78 7.04
CA TYR A 43 -7.66 -6.56 6.74
C TYR A 43 -7.19 -5.93 5.44
N ILE A 44 -8.12 -5.34 4.70
CA ILE A 44 -7.84 -4.48 3.56
C ILE A 44 -8.22 -3.04 3.90
N ALA A 45 -7.39 -2.08 3.52
CA ALA A 45 -7.65 -0.66 3.68
C ALA A 45 -7.47 0.07 2.35
N ALA A 46 -8.14 1.22 2.24
CA ALA A 46 -8.02 2.09 1.10
C ALA A 46 -7.96 3.57 1.48
N GLY A 47 -7.36 4.36 0.61
CA GLY A 47 -7.19 5.78 0.80
C GLY A 47 -6.31 6.39 -0.27
N GLU A 48 -5.38 7.23 0.15
CA GLU A 48 -4.42 7.87 -0.73
C GLU A 48 -3.06 8.06 -0.08
N THR A 49 -2.05 8.10 -0.93
CA THR A 49 -0.69 8.46 -0.54
C THR A 49 -0.08 9.41 -1.57
N VAL A 50 1.11 9.91 -1.25
CA VAL A 50 1.95 10.66 -2.19
C VAL A 50 3.17 9.80 -2.51
N ILE A 51 3.46 9.63 -3.79
CA ILE A 51 4.66 8.94 -4.27
C ILE A 51 5.59 9.93 -4.96
N GLU A 52 6.90 9.72 -4.76
CA GLU A 52 7.98 10.47 -5.38
C GLU A 52 8.79 9.49 -6.21
N GLU A 53 8.80 9.67 -7.54
CA GLU A 53 9.52 8.80 -8.47
C GLU A 53 10.60 9.60 -9.20
N GLY A 54 11.84 9.40 -8.78
CA GLY A 54 13.01 10.03 -9.39
C GLY A 54 13.05 11.54 -9.16
N GLN A 55 13.04 12.31 -10.26
CA GLN A 55 13.07 13.77 -10.26
C GLN A 55 11.70 14.39 -10.60
N SER A 56 10.65 13.57 -10.66
CA SER A 56 9.29 14.04 -10.99
C SER A 56 8.64 14.71 -9.78
N ASP A 57 7.68 15.60 -10.04
CA ASP A 57 6.89 16.19 -8.97
C ASP A 57 6.13 15.11 -8.17
N PRO A 58 5.99 15.27 -6.84
CA PRO A 58 5.23 14.33 -6.02
C PRO A 58 3.78 14.21 -6.51
N ARG A 59 3.32 12.97 -6.69
CA ARG A 59 1.96 12.71 -7.18
C ARG A 59 1.10 12.05 -6.12
N ARG A 60 -0.15 12.50 -6.03
CA ARG A 60 -1.15 11.90 -5.15
C ARG A 60 -1.84 10.75 -5.88
N VAL A 61 -1.79 9.56 -5.29
CA VAL A 61 -2.24 8.31 -5.90
C VAL A 61 -3.20 7.59 -4.97
N GLY A 62 -4.10 6.79 -5.55
CA GLY A 62 -4.93 5.88 -4.78
C GLY A 62 -4.06 4.84 -4.10
N TRP A 63 -4.44 4.45 -2.89
CA TRP A 63 -3.67 3.51 -2.09
C TRP A 63 -4.56 2.37 -1.61
N LEU A 64 -4.15 1.14 -1.92
CA LEU A 64 -4.69 -0.08 -1.34
C LEU A 64 -3.62 -0.73 -0.47
N TYR A 65 -4.03 -1.23 0.69
CA TYR A 65 -3.11 -1.72 1.70
C TYR A 65 -3.70 -2.91 2.45
N LYS A 66 -3.00 -4.05 2.44
CA LYS A 66 -3.42 -5.25 3.18
C LYS A 66 -2.49 -5.51 4.36
N PHE A 67 -3.07 -5.84 5.51
CA PHE A 67 -2.33 -6.02 6.76
C PHE A 67 -2.92 -7.11 7.66
N SER A 68 -2.08 -7.69 8.50
CA SER A 68 -2.45 -8.73 9.46
C SER A 68 -3.23 -8.16 10.66
N PRO A 69 -3.88 -8.99 11.49
CA PRO A 69 -4.50 -8.56 12.75
C PRO A 69 -3.53 -7.94 13.79
N GLN A 70 -2.23 -8.13 13.59
CA GLN A 70 -1.15 -7.52 14.39
C GLN A 70 -0.73 -6.15 13.81
N GLY A 71 -1.33 -5.73 12.70
CA GLY A 71 -1.02 -4.49 12.00
C GLY A 71 0.25 -4.56 11.16
N ASP A 72 0.68 -5.77 10.78
CA ASP A 72 1.87 -5.96 9.95
C ASP A 72 1.51 -5.94 8.46
N SER A 73 2.35 -5.28 7.67
CA SER A 73 2.17 -5.14 6.22
C SER A 73 2.19 -6.51 5.54
N ILE A 74 1.18 -6.79 4.72
CA ILE A 74 1.17 -7.94 3.80
C ILE A 74 1.53 -7.44 2.41
N TRP A 75 0.83 -6.42 1.92
CA TRP A 75 1.18 -5.73 0.67
C TRP A 75 0.68 -4.29 0.66
N SER A 76 1.30 -3.47 -0.19
CA SER A 76 0.94 -2.07 -0.44
C SER A 76 0.93 -1.82 -1.94
N LYS A 77 -0.16 -1.24 -2.47
CA LYS A 77 -0.33 -0.97 -3.89
C LYS A 77 -0.74 0.48 -4.10
N HIS A 78 0.00 1.17 -4.94
CA HIS A 78 -0.29 2.52 -5.39
C HIS A 78 -0.93 2.43 -6.76
N LEU A 79 -2.05 3.10 -6.96
CA LEU A 79 -2.79 3.10 -8.21
C LEU A 79 -2.86 4.52 -8.76
N ASP A 80 -2.48 4.65 -10.01
CA ASP A 80 -2.68 5.86 -10.77
C ASP A 80 -4.11 5.92 -11.31
N THR A 81 -4.65 7.13 -11.35
CA THR A 81 -5.93 7.35 -12.03
C THR A 81 -5.74 7.22 -13.53
N PRO A 82 -6.75 6.77 -14.28
CA PRO A 82 -6.68 6.68 -15.74
C PRO A 82 -6.78 8.04 -16.46
N LEU A 83 -6.77 9.16 -15.74
CA LEU A 83 -6.85 10.51 -16.31
C LEU A 83 -5.53 10.87 -17.00
N GLY A 84 -5.61 11.61 -18.12
CA GLY A 84 -4.45 12.04 -18.93
C GLY A 84 -3.53 13.03 -18.18
N ALA A 85 -2.33 13.27 -18.71
CA ALA A 85 -1.20 13.87 -17.98
C ALA A 85 -1.08 15.41 -17.99
N GLU A 86 -2.17 16.16 -18.16
CA GLU A 86 -2.08 17.60 -18.51
C GLU A 86 -2.10 18.58 -17.32
N TYR A 87 -2.67 18.19 -16.17
CA TYR A 87 -2.85 19.03 -14.97
C TYR A 87 -2.44 18.28 -13.69
N PRO A 88 -2.42 18.89 -12.49
CA PRO A 88 -2.23 18.11 -11.28
C PRO A 88 -3.35 17.07 -11.17
N ILE A 89 -2.97 15.82 -11.46
CA ILE A 89 -3.84 14.66 -11.41
C ILE A 89 -3.60 13.94 -10.11
N GLY A 90 -4.68 13.48 -9.51
CA GLY A 90 -4.58 12.50 -8.46
C GLY A 90 -5.90 11.83 -8.19
N GLY A 91 -5.87 10.94 -7.21
CA GLY A 91 -7.08 10.26 -6.77
C GLY A 91 -6.96 9.77 -5.36
N TYR A 92 -8.10 9.37 -4.82
CA TYR A 92 -8.21 8.71 -3.55
C TYR A 92 -9.33 7.69 -3.59
N PHE A 93 -9.22 6.68 -2.74
CA PHE A 93 -10.31 5.76 -2.46
C PHE A 93 -10.98 6.13 -1.13
N GLY A 94 -12.30 6.26 -1.14
CA GLY A 94 -13.11 6.53 0.04
C GLY A 94 -13.71 5.28 0.68
N GLY A 95 -13.75 4.15 -0.04
CA GLY A 95 -14.27 2.88 0.47
C GLY A 95 -13.64 1.67 -0.21
N VAL A 96 -13.66 0.52 0.47
CA VAL A 96 -13.05 -0.72 0.00
C VAL A 96 -13.85 -1.94 0.46
N GLY A 97 -13.80 -3.03 -0.29
CA GLY A 97 -14.34 -4.31 0.16
C GLY A 97 -13.83 -5.51 -0.63
N GLU A 98 -13.98 -6.69 -0.04
CA GLU A 98 -13.63 -7.96 -0.66
C GLU A 98 -14.88 -8.64 -1.23
N LEU A 99 -14.79 -9.06 -2.50
CA LEU A 99 -15.83 -9.87 -3.15
C LEU A 99 -15.68 -11.34 -2.75
N SER A 100 -16.75 -12.12 -2.88
CA SER A 100 -16.71 -13.58 -2.63
C SER A 100 -15.69 -14.34 -3.49
N SER A 101 -15.19 -13.75 -4.58
CA SER A 101 -14.10 -14.28 -5.40
C SER A 101 -12.70 -14.05 -4.80
N GLY A 102 -12.59 -13.34 -3.69
CA GLY A 102 -11.33 -12.84 -3.10
C GLY A 102 -10.79 -11.58 -3.80
N SER A 103 -11.44 -11.09 -4.84
CA SER A 103 -11.04 -9.83 -5.49
C SER A 103 -11.39 -8.65 -4.61
N ILE A 104 -10.59 -7.59 -4.67
CA ILE A 104 -10.83 -6.36 -3.92
C ILE A 104 -11.45 -5.32 -4.85
N VAL A 105 -12.46 -4.61 -4.37
CA VAL A 105 -13.05 -3.44 -5.04
C VAL A 105 -12.81 -2.22 -4.17
N ALA A 106 -12.43 -1.10 -4.78
CA ALA A 106 -12.31 0.17 -4.09
C ALA A 106 -12.90 1.30 -4.92
N GLY A 107 -13.59 2.22 -4.24
CA GLY A 107 -14.31 3.33 -4.85
C GLY A 107 -13.88 4.65 -4.24
N GLY A 108 -13.84 5.71 -5.04
CA GLY A 108 -13.53 7.07 -4.62
C GLY A 108 -13.59 8.05 -5.77
N ALA A 109 -12.66 8.99 -5.81
CA ALA A 109 -12.62 10.01 -6.85
C ALA A 109 -11.21 10.14 -7.45
N ALA A 110 -11.18 10.30 -8.76
CA ALA A 110 -10.05 10.85 -9.50
C ALA A 110 -10.33 12.33 -9.77
N TYR A 111 -9.30 13.16 -9.87
CA TYR A 111 -9.48 14.58 -10.17
C TYR A 111 -8.42 15.08 -11.14
N GLU A 112 -8.84 16.05 -11.96
CA GLU A 112 -8.01 16.79 -12.90
C GLU A 112 -8.31 18.28 -12.71
N GLY A 113 -7.36 19.02 -12.11
CA GLY A 113 -7.63 20.40 -11.70
C GLY A 113 -8.75 20.47 -10.65
N ASN A 114 -9.88 21.09 -11.00
CA ASN A 114 -11.05 21.23 -10.13
C ASN A 114 -12.17 20.22 -10.42
N ASP A 115 -12.01 19.40 -11.46
CA ASP A 115 -13.02 18.44 -11.88
C ASP A 115 -12.81 17.10 -11.16
N PHE A 116 -13.91 16.51 -10.69
CA PHE A 116 -13.91 15.23 -9.98
C PHE A 116 -14.69 14.18 -10.75
N TYR A 117 -14.07 13.02 -10.89
CA TYR A 117 -14.62 11.87 -11.62
C TYR A 117 -14.76 10.69 -10.65
N PRO A 118 -15.86 9.93 -10.71
CA PRO A 118 -15.97 8.71 -9.94
C PRO A 118 -14.87 7.73 -10.38
N TRP A 119 -14.17 7.18 -9.40
CA TRP A 119 -13.11 6.22 -9.65
C TRP A 119 -13.40 4.92 -8.93
N LEU A 120 -13.61 3.85 -9.70
CA LEU A 120 -13.88 2.51 -9.20
C LEU A 120 -12.84 1.57 -9.79
N VAL A 121 -12.18 0.80 -8.92
CA VAL A 121 -11.19 -0.20 -9.32
C VAL A 121 -11.58 -1.57 -8.79
N LYS A 122 -11.23 -2.60 -9.55
CA LYS A 122 -11.23 -3.98 -9.09
C LYS A 122 -9.82 -4.54 -9.30
N VAL A 123 -9.27 -5.15 -8.26
CA VAL A 123 -7.99 -5.84 -8.29
C VAL A 123 -8.17 -7.28 -7.82
N ASP A 124 -7.22 -8.15 -8.13
CA ASP A 124 -7.21 -9.50 -7.58
C ASP A 124 -6.91 -9.52 -6.06
N ALA A 125 -6.91 -10.70 -5.45
CA ALA A 125 -6.65 -10.89 -4.02
C ALA A 125 -5.25 -10.41 -3.56
N ASN A 126 -4.32 -10.27 -4.51
CA ASN A 126 -2.95 -9.79 -4.29
C ASN A 126 -2.80 -8.30 -4.60
N GLY A 127 -3.89 -7.60 -4.90
CA GLY A 127 -3.93 -6.16 -5.17
C GLY A 127 -3.50 -5.77 -6.59
N CYS A 128 -3.55 -6.70 -7.55
CA CYS A 128 -3.08 -6.47 -8.91
C CYS A 128 -4.24 -6.11 -9.85
N LEU A 129 -4.06 -5.06 -10.66
CA LEU A 129 -5.02 -4.65 -11.70
C LEU A 129 -5.02 -5.63 -12.88
N GLU A 130 -3.83 -6.02 -13.36
CA GLU A 130 -3.61 -6.95 -14.47
C GLU A 130 -2.37 -7.81 -14.21
N ALA A 131 -2.30 -9.00 -14.82
CA ALA A 131 -1.17 -9.93 -14.70
C ALA A 131 -0.06 -9.63 -15.74
N PRO A 132 1.22 -9.93 -15.47
CA PRO A 132 1.77 -10.64 -14.31
C PRO A 132 2.14 -9.72 -13.14
N CYS A 133 1.87 -10.18 -11.91
CA CYS A 133 2.04 -9.37 -10.70
C CYS A 133 3.19 -9.90 -9.83
N PRO A 134 4.32 -9.19 -9.71
CA PRO A 134 5.34 -9.56 -8.74
C PRO A 134 4.79 -9.27 -7.32
N VAL A 135 4.53 -10.34 -6.57
CA VAL A 135 4.14 -10.30 -5.15
C VAL A 135 5.33 -10.07 -4.22
N LEU A 136 6.55 -9.94 -4.77
CA LEU A 136 7.77 -9.74 -4.01
C LEU A 136 8.27 -8.32 -4.23
N SER A 137 8.07 -7.44 -3.24
CA SER A 137 9.11 -6.45 -2.96
C SER A 137 10.27 -7.24 -2.37
N PRO A 138 11.49 -7.24 -2.94
CA PRO A 138 12.63 -7.71 -2.19
C PRO A 138 12.65 -6.90 -0.90
N ILE A 139 12.55 -7.58 0.25
CA ILE A 139 13.02 -6.99 1.49
C ILE A 139 14.44 -6.57 1.15
N ALA A 140 14.72 -5.27 1.11
CA ALA A 140 16.09 -4.82 1.19
C ALA A 140 16.56 -5.41 2.51
N GLY A 141 17.25 -6.55 2.44
CA GLY A 141 18.05 -7.02 3.56
C GLY A 141 18.92 -5.85 4.00
N PRO A 142 19.31 -5.79 5.28
CA PRO A 142 20.30 -4.80 5.70
C PRO A 142 21.40 -4.83 4.63
N ALA A 143 21.66 -3.67 4.00
CA ALA A 143 22.74 -3.54 3.04
C ALA A 143 23.90 -4.28 3.68
N ALA A 144 24.37 -5.36 3.04
CA ALA A 144 25.38 -6.22 3.63
C ALA A 144 26.52 -5.31 4.05
N ALA A 145 26.60 -5.00 5.35
CA ALA A 145 27.79 -4.43 5.93
C ALA A 145 28.83 -5.46 5.56
N GLY A 146 29.82 -5.07 4.75
CA GLY A 146 30.74 -6.00 4.10
C GLY A 146 31.28 -7.01 5.11
N GLU A 147 30.63 -8.16 5.18
CA GLU A 147 31.16 -9.33 5.84
C GLU A 147 31.91 -10.05 4.74
N ASP A 148 33.24 -10.12 4.92
CA ASP A 148 34.10 -10.97 4.13
C ASP A 148 33.52 -12.38 4.11
N ILE A 149 32.79 -12.72 3.04
CA ILE A 149 32.37 -14.08 2.76
C ILE A 149 33.65 -14.86 2.46
N LYS A 150 34.20 -15.51 3.48
CA LYS A 150 35.30 -16.48 3.31
C LYS A 150 34.74 -17.73 2.63
N LEU A 151 34.91 -17.79 1.32
CA LEU A 151 34.70 -19.01 0.55
C LEU A 151 35.81 -20.01 0.89
N PHE A 152 35.46 -21.09 1.58
CA PHE A 152 36.36 -22.24 1.74
C PHE A 152 36.19 -23.17 0.54
N PRO A 153 37.29 -23.69 -0.04
CA PRO A 153 37.18 -24.65 -1.13
C PRO A 153 36.45 -25.90 -0.65
N ASN A 154 35.50 -26.36 -1.45
CA ASN A 154 34.79 -27.60 -1.25
C ASN A 154 35.79 -28.77 -1.29
N PRO A 155 36.01 -29.53 -0.20
CA PRO A 155 36.92 -30.66 -0.22
C PRO A 155 36.28 -31.83 -1.00
N ASN A 156 36.65 -31.96 -2.26
CA ASN A 156 36.52 -33.21 -3.00
C ASN A 156 37.91 -33.86 -3.05
N ASN A 157 38.16 -34.80 -2.14
CA ASN A 157 39.14 -35.85 -2.41
C ASN A 157 38.43 -36.87 -3.29
N GLY A 158 38.89 -37.00 -4.54
CA GLY A 158 38.36 -37.96 -5.51
C GLY A 158 38.49 -39.41 -5.07
#